data_AF-A0A3D8M7M2-F1
#
_entry.id   AF-A0A3D8M7M2-F1
#
_cell.length_a   1.000
_cell.length_b   1.000
_cell.length_c   1.000
_cell.angle_alpha   90.00
_cell.angle_beta   90.00
_cell.angle_gamma   90.00
#
_symmetry.space_group_name_H-M   'P 1'
#
loop_
_entity.id
_entity.type
_entity.pdbx_description
1 polymer ?
#
loop_
_entity_poly.entity_id
_entity_poly.type
_entity_poly.pdbx_seq_one_letter_code
_entity_poly.pdbx_strand_id
1 'polypeptide(L)'
;MSRKRAAKNGHLKMLMQVSLVFLLGGIMATFITRLYRVEPNMQADLLQQLGDRMESSATHAYWQWRAEGQPERIMLVHYDKQGKETDRRPVSLSHTGLPKVEPTSEGCQRLWRMLLNVPMQIDGFRIVGEYYQGELVNSEPLNAYCRYRLSVGASFDYAVTSGKVTHQPAG
;
A
#
# COMPACT_ATOMS: atom_id res chain seq x y z
N MET A 1 43.53 16.10 55.11
CA MET A 1 42.23 15.41 54.92
C MET A 1 41.48 15.79 53.62
N SER A 2 41.99 16.71 52.77
CA SER A 2 41.28 17.24 51.58
C SER A 2 41.47 16.40 50.28
N ARG A 3 42.67 15.88 49.98
CA ARG A 3 42.97 15.15 48.72
C ARG A 3 42.12 13.88 48.50
N LYS A 4 41.79 13.14 49.56
CA LYS A 4 40.96 11.92 49.48
C LYS A 4 39.50 12.21 49.07
N ARG A 5 38.95 13.40 49.39
CA ARG A 5 37.58 13.79 49.01
C ARG A 5 37.51 14.26 47.55
N ALA A 6 38.51 15.00 47.08
CA ALA A 6 38.58 15.45 45.69
C ALA A 6 38.73 14.29 44.69
N ALA A 7 39.58 13.30 45.00
CA ALA A 7 39.75 12.10 44.17
C ALA A 7 38.49 11.22 44.16
N LYS A 8 37.80 11.06 45.30
CA LYS A 8 36.54 10.31 45.40
C LYS A 8 35.41 10.94 44.58
N ASN A 9 35.32 12.27 44.56
CA ASN A 9 34.34 12.99 43.75
C ASN A 9 34.65 12.91 42.24
N GLY A 10 35.93 12.91 41.84
CA GLY A 10 36.34 12.69 40.46
C GLY A 10 35.98 11.30 39.95
N HIS A 11 36.22 10.25 40.75
CA HIS A 11 35.81 8.89 40.43
C HIS A 11 34.28 8.72 40.35
N LEU A 12 33.52 9.33 41.27
CA LEU A 12 32.05 9.31 41.22
C LEU A 12 31.51 10.00 39.96
N LYS A 13 32.10 11.13 39.56
CA LYS A 13 31.70 11.86 38.35
C LYS A 13 31.99 11.07 37.08
N MET A 14 33.15 10.42 37.00
CA MET A 14 33.51 9.50 35.91
C MET A 14 32.55 8.31 35.82
N LEU A 15 32.24 7.66 36.95
CA LEU A 15 31.29 6.54 36.97
C LEU A 15 29.88 6.95 36.53
N MET A 16 29.43 8.14 36.94
CA MET A 16 28.14 8.68 36.52
C MET A 16 28.09 8.94 35.01
N GLN A 17 29.13 9.55 34.44
CA GLN A 17 29.21 9.78 32.99
C GLN A 17 29.26 8.47 32.20
N VAL A 18 30.03 7.48 32.66
CA VAL A 18 30.09 6.15 32.05
C VAL A 18 28.72 5.46 32.11
N SER A 19 28.04 5.52 33.26
CA SER A 19 26.70 4.94 33.41
C SER A 19 25.67 5.58 32.48
N LEU A 20 25.76 6.90 32.25
CA LEU A 20 24.86 7.62 31.34
C LEU A 20 25.05 7.17 29.90
N VAL A 21 26.30 6.97 29.46
CA VAL A 21 26.60 6.47 28.11
C VAL A 21 26.07 5.05 27.91
N PHE A 22 26.25 4.17 28.89
CA PHE A 22 25.70 2.81 28.83
C PHE A 22 24.17 2.80 28.82
N LEU A 23 23.52 3.66 29.61
CA LEU A 23 22.07 3.78 29.64
C LEU A 23 21.53 4.26 28.30
N LEU A 24 22.13 5.32 27.73
CA LEU A 24 21.75 5.85 26.43
C LEU A 24 21.98 4.81 25.32
N GLY A 25 23.13 4.14 25.35
CA GLY A 25 23.48 3.07 24.40
C GLY A 25 22.52 1.88 24.47
N GLY A 26 22.12 1.48 25.69
CA GLY A 26 21.13 0.42 25.90
C GLY A 26 19.75 0.77 25.35
N ILE A 27 19.29 2.01 25.57
CA ILE A 27 18.03 2.51 25.00
C ILE A 27 18.11 2.50 23.47
N MET A 28 19.18 3.05 22.89
CA MET A 28 19.38 3.08 21.44
C MET A 28 19.44 1.67 20.84
N ALA A 29 20.15 0.72 21.46
CA ALA A 29 20.19 -0.68 21.00
C ALA A 29 18.81 -1.35 21.04
N THR A 30 18.04 -1.10 22.09
CA THR A 30 16.66 -1.58 22.19
C THR A 30 15.77 -0.96 21.11
N PHE A 31 15.98 0.33 20.82
CA PHE A 31 15.23 1.04 19.80
C PHE A 31 15.56 0.54 18.39
N ILE A 32 16.85 0.36 18.08
CA ILE A 32 17.34 -0.16 16.79
C ILE A 32 16.82 -1.57 16.56
N THR A 33 16.94 -2.46 17.55
CA THR A 33 16.46 -3.86 17.42
C THR A 33 14.95 -3.95 17.27
N ARG A 34 14.19 -3.03 17.86
CA ARG A 34 12.74 -2.94 17.63
C ARG A 34 12.40 -2.35 16.27
N LEU A 35 13.00 -1.24 15.86
CA LEU A 35 12.74 -0.60 14.57
C LEU A 35 13.11 -1.48 13.38
N TYR A 36 14.23 -2.19 13.44
CA TYR A 36 14.68 -3.08 12.36
C TYR A 36 13.72 -4.25 12.10
N ARG A 37 12.86 -4.60 13.07
CA ARG A 37 11.78 -5.59 12.87
C ARG A 37 10.53 -4.99 12.23
N VAL A 38 10.38 -3.66 12.18
CA VAL A 38 9.21 -2.95 11.62
C VAL A 38 9.39 -2.65 10.13
N GLU A 39 10.61 -2.40 9.67
CA GLU A 39 10.92 -2.09 8.25
C GLU A 39 10.35 -3.07 7.19
N PRO A 40 10.38 -4.42 7.36
CA PRO A 40 9.92 -5.31 6.28
C PRO A 40 8.40 -5.28 6.03
N ASN A 41 7.60 -4.80 6.98
CA ASN A 41 6.14 -4.90 6.89
C ASN A 41 5.44 -3.61 6.46
N MET A 42 6.04 -2.43 6.63
CA MET A 42 5.33 -1.18 6.32
C MET A 42 4.91 -1.07 4.84
N GLN A 43 5.76 -1.51 3.91
CA GLN A 43 5.44 -1.47 2.49
C GLN A 43 4.35 -2.48 2.13
N ALA A 44 4.42 -3.68 2.73
CA ALA A 44 3.40 -4.71 2.54
C ALA A 44 2.05 -4.24 3.08
N ASP A 45 2.03 -3.63 4.27
CA ASP A 45 0.83 -3.05 4.88
C ASP A 45 0.25 -1.92 4.03
N LEU A 46 1.10 -1.06 3.46
CA LEU A 46 0.68 -0.01 2.54
C LEU A 46 0.07 -0.59 1.27
N LEU A 47 0.72 -1.58 0.66
CA LEU A 47 0.21 -2.25 -0.53
C LEU A 47 -1.13 -2.93 -0.26
N GLN A 48 -1.28 -3.55 0.92
CA GLN A 48 -2.53 -4.16 1.35
C GLN A 48 -3.65 -3.11 1.47
N GLN A 49 -3.39 -1.99 2.13
CA GLN A 49 -4.35 -0.87 2.22
C GLN A 49 -4.75 -0.33 0.84
N LEU A 50 -3.81 -0.28 -0.11
CA LEU A 50 -4.09 0.13 -1.48
C LEU A 50 -4.95 -0.91 -2.21
N GLY A 51 -4.72 -2.21 -1.99
CA GLY A 51 -5.60 -3.27 -2.48
C GLY A 51 -7.03 -3.13 -1.95
N ASP A 52 -7.19 -2.95 -0.64
CA ASP A 52 -8.52 -2.78 -0.03
C ASP A 52 -9.23 -1.52 -0.56
N ARG A 53 -8.48 -0.42 -0.74
CA ARG A 53 -9.00 0.80 -1.36
C ARG A 53 -9.41 0.57 -2.81
N MET A 54 -8.68 -0.24 -3.56
CA MET A 54 -9.00 -0.55 -4.96
C MET A 54 -10.33 -1.32 -5.05
N GLU A 55 -10.54 -2.33 -4.20
CA GLU A 55 -11.80 -3.08 -4.12
C GLU A 55 -12.97 -2.17 -3.72
N SER A 56 -12.75 -1.29 -2.73
CA SER A 56 -13.74 -0.30 -2.31
C SER A 56 -14.10 0.65 -3.46
N SER A 57 -13.11 1.23 -4.15
CA SER A 57 -13.34 2.11 -5.32
C SER A 57 -14.10 1.40 -6.44
N ALA A 58 -13.77 0.14 -6.74
CA ALA A 58 -14.50 -0.65 -7.74
C ALA A 58 -15.96 -0.89 -7.32
N THR A 59 -16.19 -1.19 -6.04
CA THR A 59 -17.53 -1.35 -5.47
C THR A 59 -18.33 -0.05 -5.54
N HIS A 60 -17.73 1.09 -5.19
CA HIS A 60 -18.36 2.41 -5.31
C HIS A 60 -18.72 2.74 -6.76
N ALA A 61 -17.80 2.49 -7.70
CA ALA A 61 -18.04 2.66 -9.12
C ALA A 61 -19.23 1.82 -9.61
N TYR A 62 -19.30 0.55 -9.19
CA TYR A 62 -20.42 -0.33 -9.53
C TYR A 62 -21.77 0.21 -9.03
N TRP A 63 -21.84 0.64 -7.76
CA TRP A 63 -23.09 1.17 -7.21
C TRP A 63 -23.51 2.49 -7.85
N GLN A 64 -22.54 3.36 -8.15
CA GLN A 64 -22.79 4.59 -8.88
C GLN A 64 -23.33 4.30 -10.29
N TRP A 65 -22.71 3.38 -11.02
CA TRP A 65 -23.18 2.92 -12.33
C TRP A 65 -24.61 2.38 -12.29
N ARG A 66 -24.93 1.57 -11.28
CA ARG A 66 -26.30 1.06 -11.07
C ARG A 66 -27.29 2.19 -10.81
N ALA A 67 -26.92 3.19 -10.02
CA ALA A 67 -27.76 4.33 -9.69
C ALA A 67 -27.97 5.29 -10.87
N GLU A 68 -26.96 5.47 -11.72
CA GLU A 68 -26.98 6.38 -12.88
C GLU A 68 -27.65 5.76 -14.13
N GLY A 69 -28.23 4.56 -14.02
CA GLY A 69 -28.92 3.92 -15.15
C GLY A 69 -27.98 3.22 -16.12
N GLN A 70 -26.85 2.71 -15.63
CA GLN A 70 -25.91 1.86 -16.36
C GLN A 70 -25.20 2.54 -17.56
N PRO A 71 -24.63 3.75 -17.42
CA PRO A 71 -23.94 4.42 -18.51
C PRO A 71 -22.64 3.70 -18.90
N GLU A 72 -22.12 3.93 -20.11
CA GLU A 72 -20.81 3.43 -20.54
C GLU A 72 -19.64 4.03 -19.73
N ARG A 73 -19.88 5.19 -19.09
CA ARG A 73 -18.88 5.93 -18.34
C ARG A 73 -19.53 6.65 -17.16
N ILE A 74 -18.87 6.62 -16.01
CA ILE A 74 -19.22 7.39 -14.82
C ILE A 74 -18.13 8.40 -14.48
N MET A 75 -18.46 9.40 -13.66
CA MET A 75 -17.47 10.28 -13.05
C MET A 75 -17.16 9.81 -11.63
N LEU A 76 -16.02 9.15 -11.44
CA LEU A 76 -15.57 8.68 -10.14
C LEU A 76 -14.88 9.82 -9.40
N VAL A 77 -15.35 10.11 -8.19
CA VAL A 77 -14.81 11.16 -7.32
C VAL A 77 -13.98 10.53 -6.21
N HIS A 78 -12.77 11.04 -6.03
CA HIS A 78 -11.82 10.58 -5.01
C HIS A 78 -11.79 11.56 -3.85
N TYR A 79 -11.96 11.05 -2.64
CA TYR A 79 -11.89 11.84 -1.41
C TYR A 79 -10.63 11.52 -0.61
N ASP A 80 -10.13 12.50 0.13
CA ASP A 80 -9.15 12.26 1.19
C ASP A 80 -9.84 11.78 2.49
N LYS A 81 -9.02 11.53 3.52
CA LYS A 81 -9.50 11.10 4.84
C LYS A 81 -10.37 12.15 5.57
N GLN A 82 -10.35 13.40 5.12
CA GLN A 82 -11.12 14.51 5.68
C GLN A 82 -12.43 14.74 4.91
N GLY A 83 -12.72 13.89 3.91
CA GLY A 83 -13.90 14.01 3.07
C GLY A 83 -13.80 15.12 2.03
N LYS A 84 -12.61 15.71 1.84
CA LYS A 84 -12.38 16.70 0.79
C LYS A 84 -12.13 15.97 -0.52
N GLU A 85 -12.79 16.45 -1.57
CA GLU A 85 -12.52 15.96 -2.91
C GLU A 85 -11.07 16.28 -3.31
N THR A 86 -10.35 15.22 -3.68
CA THR A 86 -8.97 15.28 -4.14
C THR A 86 -8.86 15.22 -5.66
N ASP A 87 -9.81 14.56 -6.31
CA ASP A 87 -9.82 14.39 -7.76
C ASP A 87 -11.18 13.88 -8.26
N ARG A 88 -11.44 14.07 -9.56
CA ARG A 88 -12.58 13.52 -10.27
C ARG A 88 -12.13 13.05 -11.65
N ARG A 89 -12.46 11.81 -12.03
CA ARG A 89 -12.03 11.27 -13.31
C ARG A 89 -13.12 10.46 -13.99
N PRO A 90 -13.19 10.51 -15.33
CA PRO A 90 -14.05 9.62 -16.09
C PRO A 90 -13.54 8.17 -15.99
N VAL A 91 -14.44 7.25 -15.66
CA VAL A 91 -14.19 5.81 -15.58
C VAL A 91 -15.08 5.13 -16.60
N SER A 92 -14.47 4.49 -17.60
CA SER A 92 -15.20 3.64 -18.55
C SER A 92 -15.50 2.30 -17.90
N LEU A 93 -16.72 1.81 -18.06
CA LEU A 93 -17.20 0.59 -17.42
C LEU A 93 -17.49 -0.49 -18.46
N SER A 94 -17.38 -1.75 -18.05
CA SER A 94 -17.86 -2.90 -18.81
C SER A 94 -19.39 -3.01 -18.73
N HIS A 95 -19.96 -3.93 -19.50
CA HIS A 95 -21.39 -4.29 -19.40
C HIS A 95 -21.77 -4.86 -18.02
N THR A 96 -20.80 -5.31 -17.23
CA THR A 96 -21.00 -5.80 -15.86
C THR A 96 -20.98 -4.68 -14.80
N GLY A 97 -20.72 -3.43 -15.21
CA GLY A 97 -20.64 -2.28 -14.31
C GLY A 97 -19.30 -2.19 -13.56
N LEU A 98 -18.31 -2.99 -13.94
CA LEU A 98 -16.97 -2.92 -13.39
C LEU A 98 -16.08 -2.01 -14.26
N PRO A 99 -15.06 -1.37 -13.67
CA PRO A 99 -14.04 -0.63 -14.41
C PRO A 99 -13.46 -1.47 -15.56
N LYS A 100 -13.52 -0.94 -16.78
CA LYS A 100 -13.00 -1.63 -17.97
C LYS A 100 -11.48 -1.71 -17.90
N VAL A 101 -10.94 -2.89 -18.19
CA VAL A 101 -9.50 -3.17 -18.19
C VAL A 101 -9.09 -3.69 -19.56
N GLU A 102 -8.10 -3.08 -20.20
CA GLU A 102 -7.45 -3.69 -21.37
C GLU A 102 -6.60 -4.89 -20.95
N PRO A 103 -6.56 -5.98 -21.73
CA PRO A 103 -5.83 -7.21 -21.38
C PRO A 103 -4.31 -7.06 -21.58
N THR A 104 -3.72 -6.04 -20.97
CA THR A 104 -2.29 -5.70 -21.04
C THR A 104 -1.82 -5.17 -19.70
N SER A 105 -0.51 -5.27 -19.42
CA SER A 105 0.10 -4.68 -18.22
C SER A 105 -0.14 -3.16 -18.12
N GLU A 106 -0.20 -2.46 -19.26
CA GLU A 106 -0.54 -1.05 -19.29
C GLU A 106 -2.01 -0.80 -18.90
N GLY A 107 -2.92 -1.68 -19.30
CA GLY A 107 -4.33 -1.67 -18.87
C GLY A 107 -4.45 -1.74 -17.35
N CYS A 108 -3.72 -2.65 -16.70
CA CYS A 108 -3.65 -2.71 -15.23
C CYS A 108 -3.06 -1.43 -14.62
N GLN A 109 -2.01 -0.84 -15.19
CA GLN A 109 -1.46 0.43 -14.70
C GLN A 109 -2.43 1.62 -14.87
N ARG A 110 -3.27 1.60 -15.91
CA ARG A 110 -4.35 2.56 -16.11
C ARG A 110 -5.46 2.35 -15.09
N LEU A 111 -5.88 1.11 -14.85
CA LEU A 111 -6.85 0.74 -13.82
C LEU A 111 -6.40 1.21 -12.43
N TRP A 112 -5.13 0.97 -12.07
CA TRP A 112 -4.52 1.45 -10.84
C TRP A 112 -4.71 2.96 -10.64
N ARG A 113 -4.26 3.75 -11.61
CA ARG A 113 -4.35 5.22 -11.53
C ARG A 113 -5.79 5.72 -11.50
N MET A 114 -6.69 4.99 -12.16
CA MET A 114 -8.11 5.32 -12.25
C MET A 114 -8.83 5.10 -10.91
N LEU A 115 -8.57 3.96 -10.25
CA LEU A 115 -9.27 3.57 -9.02
C LEU A 115 -8.63 4.08 -7.74
N LEU A 116 -7.32 4.30 -7.73
CA LEU A 116 -6.62 4.73 -6.52
C LEU A 116 -6.24 6.20 -6.52
N ASN A 117 -6.11 6.82 -7.70
CA ASN A 117 -5.50 8.14 -7.85
C ASN A 117 -4.09 8.21 -7.19
N VAL A 118 -3.30 7.15 -7.36
CA VAL A 118 -1.95 7.05 -6.81
C VAL A 118 -0.97 6.72 -7.97
N PRO A 119 0.23 7.31 -8.01
CA PRO A 119 1.25 6.91 -8.98
C PRO A 119 1.68 5.44 -8.80
N MET A 120 2.24 4.82 -9.85
CA MET A 120 2.84 3.47 -9.78
C MET A 120 4.19 3.45 -9.02
N GLN A 121 4.48 4.49 -8.24
CA GLN A 121 5.67 4.62 -7.42
C GLN A 121 5.30 5.37 -6.14
N ILE A 122 5.56 4.77 -4.98
CA ILE A 122 5.22 5.33 -3.67
C ILE A 122 6.42 5.18 -2.75
N ASP A 123 6.81 6.27 -2.09
CA ASP A 123 7.93 6.30 -1.14
C ASP A 123 9.24 5.70 -1.67
N GLY A 124 9.50 5.88 -2.97
CA GLY A 124 10.70 5.36 -3.64
C GLY A 124 10.56 3.93 -4.19
N PHE A 125 9.49 3.21 -3.87
CA PHE A 125 9.24 1.84 -4.34
C PHE A 125 8.39 1.85 -5.60
N ARG A 126 8.80 1.06 -6.59
CA ARG A 126 8.04 0.86 -7.82
C ARG A 126 6.99 -0.24 -7.62
N ILE A 127 5.76 0.04 -8.04
CA ILE A 127 4.69 -0.94 -8.12
C ILE A 127 4.63 -1.43 -9.57
N VAL A 128 4.58 -2.73 -9.76
CA VAL A 128 4.44 -3.36 -11.08
C VAL A 128 3.02 -3.89 -11.20
N GLY A 129 2.32 -3.51 -12.26
CA GLY A 129 1.01 -4.04 -12.62
C GLY A 129 1.13 -4.98 -13.81
N GLU A 130 0.75 -6.24 -13.63
CA GLU A 130 0.81 -7.30 -14.64
C GLU A 130 -0.58 -7.86 -14.90
N TYR A 131 -0.94 -8.03 -16.17
CA TYR A 131 -2.22 -8.63 -16.55
C TYR A 131 -2.07 -10.14 -16.72
N TYR A 132 -2.96 -10.89 -16.09
CA TYR A 132 -3.09 -12.33 -16.26
C TYR A 132 -4.46 -12.62 -16.87
N GLN A 133 -4.46 -13.22 -18.06
CA GLN A 133 -5.68 -13.48 -18.83
C GLN A 133 -6.58 -14.55 -18.21
N GLY A 134 -6.01 -15.45 -17.41
CA GLY A 134 -6.73 -16.62 -16.90
C GLY A 134 -7.16 -17.58 -18.03
N GLU A 135 -8.13 -18.43 -17.72
CA GLU A 135 -8.82 -19.32 -18.65
C GLU A 135 -9.92 -18.56 -19.40
N LEU A 136 -10.06 -18.86 -20.69
CA LEU A 136 -11.10 -18.33 -21.54
C LEU A 136 -12.27 -19.32 -21.60
N VAL A 137 -13.47 -18.86 -21.22
CA VAL A 137 -14.72 -19.61 -21.41
C VAL A 137 -15.61 -18.78 -22.33
N ASN A 138 -16.04 -19.34 -23.45
CA ASN A 138 -16.82 -18.61 -24.48
C ASN A 138 -16.15 -17.31 -24.96
N SER A 139 -14.82 -17.31 -25.07
CA SER A 139 -14.01 -16.13 -25.44
C SER A 139 -14.00 -14.99 -24.42
N GLU A 140 -14.55 -15.21 -23.21
CA GLU A 140 -14.44 -14.28 -22.09
C GLU A 140 -13.47 -14.83 -21.02
N PRO A 141 -12.60 -13.98 -20.45
CA PRO A 141 -11.70 -14.42 -19.41
C PRO A 141 -12.45 -14.62 -18.09
N LEU A 142 -12.58 -15.86 -17.63
CA LEU A 142 -13.37 -16.20 -16.43
C LEU A 142 -12.68 -15.71 -15.15
N ASN A 143 -11.36 -15.83 -15.11
CA ASN A 143 -10.48 -15.55 -13.98
C ASN A 143 -9.31 -14.64 -14.40
N ALA A 144 -9.55 -13.67 -15.28
CA ALA A 144 -8.56 -12.62 -15.51
C ALA A 144 -8.37 -11.76 -14.25
N TYR A 145 -7.12 -11.42 -13.97
CA TYR A 145 -6.76 -10.55 -12.87
C TYR A 145 -5.58 -9.64 -13.22
N CYS A 146 -5.53 -8.49 -12.54
CA CYS A 146 -4.35 -7.64 -12.49
C CYS A 146 -3.59 -7.94 -11.20
N ARG A 147 -2.34 -8.37 -11.29
CA ARG A 147 -1.44 -8.48 -10.14
C ARG A 147 -0.68 -7.20 -9.95
N TYR A 148 -0.75 -6.63 -8.75
CA TYR A 148 0.06 -5.50 -8.33
C TYR A 148 1.06 -5.96 -7.28
N ARG A 149 2.35 -5.77 -7.56
CA ARG A 149 3.43 -6.22 -6.67
C ARG A 149 4.45 -5.13 -6.43
N LEU A 150 5.05 -5.17 -5.25
CA LEU A 150 6.27 -4.43 -4.96
C LEU A 150 7.48 -5.12 -5.62
N SER A 151 8.59 -4.39 -5.69
CA SER A 151 9.88 -4.99 -6.10
C SER A 151 10.28 -6.19 -5.23
N VAL A 152 9.80 -6.27 -4.00
CA VAL A 152 10.09 -7.37 -3.06
C VAL A 152 8.82 -7.83 -2.35
N GLY A 153 8.55 -9.14 -2.41
CA GLY A 153 7.65 -9.87 -1.51
C GLY A 153 6.16 -9.69 -1.75
N ALA A 154 5.61 -8.53 -1.40
CA ALA A 154 4.16 -8.36 -1.31
C ALA A 154 3.48 -8.13 -2.66
N SER A 155 2.32 -8.76 -2.84
CA SER A 155 1.46 -8.53 -3.99
C SER A 155 -0.01 -8.76 -3.67
N PHE A 156 -0.89 -8.18 -4.47
CA PHE A 156 -2.31 -8.52 -4.47
C PHE A 156 -2.85 -8.66 -5.90
N ASP A 157 -3.90 -9.45 -6.04
CA ASP A 157 -4.60 -9.72 -7.30
C ASP A 157 -5.97 -9.05 -7.29
N TYR A 158 -6.24 -8.20 -8.28
CA TYR A 158 -7.57 -7.64 -8.55
C TYR A 158 -8.25 -8.46 -9.64
N ALA A 159 -9.36 -9.13 -9.31
CA ALA A 159 -10.13 -9.91 -10.27
C ALA A 159 -10.96 -9.01 -11.20
N VAL A 160 -10.65 -9.01 -12.49
CA VAL A 160 -11.28 -8.11 -13.49
C VAL A 160 -12.78 -8.36 -13.62
N THR A 161 -13.22 -9.59 -13.41
CA THR A 161 -14.62 -10.01 -13.56
C THR A 161 -15.49 -9.76 -12.32
N SER A 162 -14.90 -9.57 -11.13
CA SER A 162 -15.66 -9.42 -9.88
C SER A 162 -15.33 -8.16 -9.09
N GLY A 163 -14.22 -7.49 -9.38
CA GLY A 163 -13.74 -6.32 -8.64
C GLY A 163 -13.10 -6.65 -7.28
N LYS A 164 -13.02 -7.94 -6.90
CA LYS A 164 -12.47 -8.39 -5.62
C LYS A 164 -10.95 -8.37 -5.62
N VAL A 165 -10.37 -8.10 -4.45
CA VAL A 165 -8.92 -8.16 -4.22
C VAL A 165 -8.56 -9.39 -3.37
N THR A 166 -7.52 -10.10 -3.79
CA THR A 166 -6.91 -11.20 -3.04
C THR A 166 -5.45 -10.87 -2.73
N HIS A 167 -5.11 -10.77 -1.45
CA HIS A 167 -3.74 -10.52 -1.01
C HIS A 167 -2.91 -11.81 -1.04
N GLN A 168 -1.69 -11.74 -1.57
CA GLN A 168 -0.75 -12.86 -1.55
C GLN A 168 0.34 -12.62 -0.49
N PRO A 169 0.65 -13.63 0.35
CA PRO A 169 1.72 -13.51 1.33
C PRO A 169 3.06 -13.32 0.61
N ALA A 170 3.93 -12.50 1.19
CA ALA A 170 5.32 -12.39 0.73
C ALA A 170 6.02 -13.74 0.86
N GLY A 171 6.50 -14.27 -0.27
CA GLY A 171 7.30 -15.50 -0.33
C GLY A 171 8.74 -15.29 0.10
#